data_AF-A0A1Y4QMI1-F1
#
_entry.id   AF-A0A1Y4QMI1-F1
#
_cell.length_a   1.000
_cell.length_b   1.000
_cell.length_c   1.000
_cell.angle_alpha   90.00
_cell.angle_beta   90.00
_cell.angle_gamma   90.00
#
_symmetry.space_group_name_H-M   'P 1'
#
loop_
_entity.id
_entity.type
_entity.pdbx_description
1 polymer ?
#
loop_
_entity_poly.entity_id
_entity_poly.type
_entity_poly.pdbx_seq_one_letter_code
_entity_poly.pdbx_strand_id
1 'polypeptide(L)'
;MKTEYKKLFEKIKESYPNSYSEIIKEYLDKMEQTIKSNSLLQINILNCFKENYEEMIEIFPFVYRKFIKTDFNICELSDKEIKIICDSYIKEVHKIGSEYINDI
;
A
#
# COMPACT_ATOMS: atom_id res chain seq x y z
N MET A 1 0.46 -2.52 -8.75
CA MET A 1 0.66 -1.69 -7.54
C MET A 1 1.88 -0.76 -7.58
N LYS A 2 3.14 -1.25 -7.56
CA LYS A 2 4.32 -0.38 -7.35
C LYS A 2 4.45 0.66 -8.46
N THR A 3 4.23 0.24 -9.70
CA THR A 3 4.23 1.10 -10.89
C THR A 3 3.13 2.16 -10.85
N GLU A 4 1.97 1.86 -10.26
CA GLU A 4 0.83 2.77 -10.21
C GLU A 4 1.07 3.92 -9.23
N TYR A 5 1.59 3.62 -8.03
CA TYR A 5 1.96 4.67 -7.08
C TYR A 5 3.12 5.54 -7.58
N LYS A 6 4.13 4.95 -8.24
CA LYS A 6 5.17 5.75 -8.89
C LYS A 6 4.59 6.69 -9.95
N LYS A 7 3.71 6.20 -10.83
CA LYS A 7 3.03 7.04 -11.84
C LYS A 7 2.18 8.14 -11.20
N LEU A 8 1.47 7.84 -10.11
CA LEU A 8 0.69 8.83 -9.37
C LEU A 8 1.59 9.93 -8.81
N PHE A 9 2.65 9.57 -8.09
CA PHE A 9 3.55 10.52 -7.45
C PHE A 9 4.36 11.32 -8.46
N GLU A 10 4.78 10.71 -9.58
CA GLU A 10 5.40 11.41 -10.70
C GLU A 10 4.47 12.48 -11.27
N LYS A 11 3.21 12.13 -11.52
CA LYS A 11 2.21 13.09 -12.01
C LYS A 11 1.97 14.24 -11.03
N ILE A 12 2.00 13.97 -9.72
CA ILE A 12 1.91 15.02 -8.69
C ILE A 12 3.14 15.93 -8.76
N LYS A 13 4.35 15.36 -8.89
CA LYS A 13 5.60 16.12 -9.07
C LYS A 13 5.57 17.01 -10.31
N GLU A 14 5.14 16.48 -11.45
CA GLU A 14 5.00 17.23 -12.70
C GLU A 14 3.97 18.36 -12.60
N SER A 15 2.83 18.11 -11.92
CA SER A 15 1.74 19.10 -11.81
C SER A 15 2.02 20.17 -10.76
N TYR A 16 2.75 19.84 -9.69
CA TYR A 16 2.98 20.69 -8.52
C TYR A 16 4.45 20.70 -8.08
N PRO A 17 5.39 21.12 -8.95
CA PRO A 17 6.83 20.94 -8.73
C PRO A 17 7.39 21.63 -7.48
N ASN A 18 6.71 22.66 -6.95
CA ASN A 18 7.15 23.40 -5.76
C ASN A 18 6.52 22.90 -4.45
N SER A 19 5.51 22.03 -4.52
CA SER A 19 4.74 21.58 -3.34
C SER A 19 4.43 20.09 -3.34
N TYR A 20 4.94 19.33 -4.31
CA TYR A 20 4.65 17.90 -4.47
C TYR A 20 5.03 17.08 -3.25
N SER A 21 6.14 17.42 -2.56
CA SER A 21 6.59 16.71 -1.36
C SER A 21 5.55 16.80 -0.23
N GLU A 22 4.99 17.98 0.02
CA GLU A 22 3.94 18.20 1.01
C GLU A 22 2.63 17.50 0.61
N ILE A 23 2.25 17.59 -0.67
CA ILE A 23 1.04 16.94 -1.20
C ILE A 23 1.14 15.41 -1.07
N ILE A 24 2.28 14.82 -1.43
CA ILE A 24 2.49 13.37 -1.32
C ILE A 24 2.48 12.96 0.15
N LYS A 25 3.09 13.74 1.05
CA LYS A 25 3.06 13.46 2.49
C LYS A 25 1.62 13.46 3.03
N GLU A 26 0.84 14.50 2.72
CA GLU A 26 -0.55 14.58 3.15
C GLU A 26 -1.40 13.43 2.57
N TYR A 27 -1.14 13.04 1.32
CA TYR A 27 -1.78 11.87 0.70
C TYR A 27 -1.49 10.59 1.47
N LEU A 28 -0.21 10.34 1.80
CA LEU A 28 0.20 9.14 2.54
C LEU A 28 -0.44 9.09 3.93
N ASP A 29 -0.41 10.20 4.67
CA ASP A 29 -1.00 10.30 6.02
C ASP A 29 -2.51 10.02 5.98
N LYS A 30 -3.23 10.61 5.02
CA LYS A 30 -4.67 10.36 4.83
C LYS A 30 -4.96 8.93 4.41
N MET A 31 -4.15 8.37 3.51
CA MET A 31 -4.30 6.99 3.06
C MET A 31 -4.14 6.01 4.21
N GLU A 32 -3.09 6.15 5.03
CA GLU A 32 -2.85 5.31 6.21
C GLU A 32 -4.03 5.36 7.19
N GLN A 33 -4.50 6.56 7.54
CA GLN A 33 -5.65 6.74 8.44
C GLN A 33 -6.90 6.07 7.87
N THR A 34 -7.19 6.30 6.59
CA THR A 34 -8.39 5.77 5.93
C THR A 34 -8.36 4.25 5.87
N ILE A 35 -7.23 3.63 5.53
CA ILE A 35 -7.09 2.16 5.51
C ILE A 35 -7.32 1.60 6.92
N LYS A 36 -6.73 2.21 7.95
CA LYS A 36 -6.86 1.72 9.34
C LYS A 36 -8.29 1.82 9.88
N SER A 37 -9.08 2.79 9.44
CA SER A 37 -10.46 3.00 9.91
C SER A 37 -11.54 2.39 9.01
N ASN A 38 -11.21 1.90 7.81
CA ASN A 38 -12.19 1.44 6.83
C ASN A 38 -12.00 -0.04 6.48
N SER A 39 -12.89 -0.89 7.00
CA SER A 39 -12.85 -2.33 6.77
C SER A 39 -12.96 -2.67 5.29
N LEU A 40 -13.81 -2.00 4.50
CA LEU A 40 -13.98 -2.26 3.07
C LEU A 40 -12.68 -2.07 2.29
N LEU A 41 -11.89 -1.04 2.64
CA LEU A 41 -10.57 -0.84 2.02
C LEU A 41 -9.59 -1.95 2.42
N GLN A 42 -9.64 -2.42 3.67
CA GLN A 42 -8.83 -3.56 4.10
C GLN A 42 -9.21 -4.83 3.31
N ILE A 43 -10.50 -5.08 3.07
CA ILE A 43 -10.97 -6.17 2.18
C ILE A 43 -10.38 -6.01 0.78
N ASN A 44 -10.44 -4.80 0.21
CA ASN A 44 -9.92 -4.55 -1.12
C ASN A 44 -8.41 -4.81 -1.20
N ILE A 45 -7.64 -4.43 -0.17
CA ILE A 45 -6.21 -4.75 -0.10
C ILE A 45 -6.00 -6.27 -0.10
N LEU A 46 -6.74 -7.02 0.71
CA LEU A 46 -6.65 -8.49 0.73
C LEU A 46 -6.96 -9.10 -0.65
N ASN A 47 -8.01 -8.61 -1.32
CA ASN A 47 -8.34 -9.02 -2.69
C ASN A 47 -7.21 -8.70 -3.66
N CYS A 48 -6.55 -7.54 -3.54
CA CYS A 48 -5.39 -7.22 -4.38
C CYS A 48 -4.23 -8.22 -4.18
N PHE A 49 -3.94 -8.64 -2.93
CA PHE A 49 -2.95 -9.69 -2.63
C PHE A 49 -3.36 -11.04 -3.25
N LYS A 50 -4.64 -11.36 -3.29
CA LYS A 50 -5.15 -12.61 -3.89
C LYS A 50 -5.07 -12.61 -5.41
N GLU A 51 -5.52 -11.53 -6.04
CA GLU A 51 -5.70 -11.40 -7.49
C GLU A 51 -4.39 -11.14 -8.24
N ASN A 52 -3.48 -10.35 -7.66
CA ASN A 52 -2.22 -9.94 -8.29
C ASN A 52 -1.02 -10.70 -7.71
N TYR A 53 -1.20 -11.99 -7.46
CA TYR A 53 -0.25 -12.83 -6.70
C TYR A 53 1.21 -12.69 -7.16
N GLU A 54 1.47 -12.74 -8.48
CA GLU A 54 2.82 -12.68 -9.03
C GLU A 54 3.53 -11.34 -8.76
N GLU A 55 2.82 -10.20 -8.93
CA GLU A 55 3.38 -8.89 -8.58
C GLU A 55 3.55 -8.77 -7.05
N MET A 56 2.54 -9.21 -6.30
CA MET A 56 2.49 -9.00 -4.86
C MET A 56 3.49 -9.86 -4.09
N ILE A 57 3.83 -11.08 -4.55
CA ILE A 57 4.83 -11.91 -3.88
C ILE A 57 6.25 -11.34 -3.99
N GLU A 58 6.57 -10.68 -5.11
CA GLU A 58 7.85 -9.99 -5.30
C GLU A 58 7.98 -8.78 -4.37
N ILE A 59 6.88 -8.04 -4.19
CA ILE A 59 6.87 -6.81 -3.40
C ILE A 59 6.74 -7.11 -1.90
N PHE A 60 5.95 -8.11 -1.53
CA PHE A 60 5.61 -8.45 -0.14
C PHE A 60 6.05 -9.87 0.25
N PRO A 61 7.32 -10.27 0.02
CA PRO A 61 7.76 -11.65 0.26
C PRO A 61 7.60 -12.10 1.71
N PHE A 62 7.65 -11.17 2.68
CA PHE A 62 7.40 -11.48 4.09
C PHE A 62 5.94 -11.87 4.34
N VAL A 63 4.99 -11.20 3.69
CA VAL A 63 3.56 -11.53 3.82
C VAL A 63 3.32 -12.92 3.25
N TYR A 64 3.84 -13.22 2.06
CA TYR A 64 3.66 -14.52 1.42
C TYR A 64 4.47 -15.67 2.02
N ARG A 65 5.44 -15.40 2.90
CA ARG A 65 6.06 -16.43 3.76
C ARG A 65 5.13 -16.87 4.89
N LYS A 66 4.20 -16.00 5.30
CA LYS A 66 3.28 -16.23 6.42
C LYS A 66 1.89 -16.65 5.96
N PHE A 67 1.45 -16.16 4.80
CA PHE A 67 0.13 -16.41 4.23
C PHE A 67 0.29 -16.97 2.81
N ILE A 68 -0.32 -18.12 2.52
CA ILE A 68 -0.38 -18.66 1.15
C ILE A 68 -1.55 -18.04 0.38
N LYS A 69 -1.58 -18.20 -0.95
CA LYS A 69 -2.58 -17.55 -1.84
C LYS A 69 -4.03 -17.78 -1.41
N THR A 70 -4.35 -18.94 -0.84
CA THR A 70 -5.69 -19.28 -0.35
C THR A 70 -6.08 -18.53 0.92
N ASP A 71 -5.10 -18.11 1.72
CA ASP A 71 -5.31 -17.50 3.05
C ASP A 71 -5.82 -16.05 2.96
N PHE A 72 -5.78 -15.42 1.78
CA PHE A 72 -6.32 -14.06 1.58
C PHE A 72 -7.86 -14.05 1.45
N ASN A 73 -8.54 -15.16 1.76
CA ASN A 73 -9.98 -15.17 1.96
C ASN A 73 -10.33 -14.58 3.32
N ILE A 74 -11.21 -13.57 3.34
CA ILE A 74 -11.46 -12.80 4.56
C ILE A 74 -12.09 -13.63 5.69
N CYS A 75 -12.76 -14.74 5.36
CA CYS A 75 -13.36 -15.64 6.36
C CYS A 75 -12.31 -16.48 7.12
N GLU A 76 -11.04 -16.41 6.74
CA GLU A 76 -9.96 -17.25 7.27
C GLU A 76 -8.90 -16.45 8.04
N LEU A 77 -8.96 -15.12 8.02
CA LEU A 77 -8.00 -14.24 8.68
C LEU A 77 -8.58 -13.59 9.94
N SER A 78 -7.78 -13.56 11.01
CA SER A 78 -8.07 -12.76 12.21
C SER A 78 -7.78 -11.27 11.98
N ASP A 79 -8.41 -10.39 12.78
CA ASP A 79 -8.15 -8.94 12.74
C ASP A 79 -6.66 -8.59 12.86
N LYS A 80 -5.91 -9.38 13.65
CA LYS A 80 -4.45 -9.20 13.82
C LYS A 80 -3.70 -9.48 12.52
N GLU A 81 -4.14 -10.45 11.73
CA GLU A 81 -3.52 -10.83 10.46
C GLU A 81 -3.87 -9.83 9.37
N ILE A 82 -5.14 -9.39 9.30
CA ILE A 82 -5.58 -8.31 8.43
C ILE A 82 -4.74 -7.06 8.68
N LYS A 83 -4.52 -6.71 9.96
CA LYS A 83 -3.67 -5.59 10.35
C LYS A 83 -2.23 -5.75 9.85
N ILE A 84 -1.61 -6.92 10.01
CA ILE A 84 -0.23 -7.16 9.55
C ILE A 84 -0.11 -6.96 8.03
N ILE A 85 -1.09 -7.44 7.27
CA ILE A 85 -1.11 -7.31 5.81
C ILE A 85 -1.27 -5.84 5.41
N CYS A 86 -2.24 -5.13 6.01
CA CYS A 86 -2.49 -3.72 5.74
C CYS A 86 -1.30 -2.84 6.14
N ASP A 87 -0.70 -3.07 7.31
CA ASP A 87 0.48 -2.34 7.76
C ASP A 87 1.67 -2.57 6.81
N SER A 88 1.81 -3.79 6.26
CA SER A 88 2.84 -4.09 5.26
C SER A 88 2.60 -3.33 3.96
N TYR A 89 1.35 -3.30 3.48
CA TYR A 89 0.94 -2.53 2.30
C TYR A 89 1.23 -1.04 2.47
N ILE A 90 0.76 -0.45 3.57
CA ILE A 90 0.97 0.98 3.90
C ILE A 90 2.47 1.29 3.90
N LYS A 91 3.27 0.47 4.58
CA LYS A 91 4.72 0.67 4.67
C LYS A 91 5.39 0.71 3.30
N GLU A 92 5.01 -0.16 2.37
CA GLU A 92 5.61 -0.14 1.03
C GLU A 92 5.19 1.10 0.23
N VAL A 93 3.93 1.54 0.33
CA VAL A 93 3.47 2.78 -0.32
C VAL A 93 4.19 4.01 0.27
N HIS A 94 4.38 4.05 1.59
CA HIS A 94 5.17 5.10 2.25
C HIS A 94 6.63 5.08 1.79
N LYS A 95 7.23 3.91 1.59
CA LYS A 95 8.59 3.78 1.06
C LYS A 95 8.68 4.37 -0.35
N ILE A 96 7.72 4.05 -1.23
CA ILE A 96 7.66 4.61 -2.58
C ILE A 96 7.51 6.14 -2.51
N GLY A 97 6.59 6.67 -1.70
CA GLY A 97 6.40 8.11 -1.59
C GLY A 97 7.59 8.84 -0.94
N SER A 98 8.33 8.18 -0.06
CA SER A 98 9.56 8.73 0.53
C SER A 98 10.68 8.93 -0.50
N GLU A 99 10.69 8.18 -1.61
CA GLU A 99 11.60 8.43 -2.74
C GLU A 99 11.35 9.80 -3.38
N TYR A 100 10.13 10.34 -3.28
CA TYR A 100 9.75 11.64 -3.82
C TYR A 100 9.88 12.76 -2.78
N ILE A 101 9.57 12.49 -1.51
CA ILE A 101 9.60 13.51 -0.45
C ILE A 101 11.04 13.91 -0.11
N ASN A 102 11.98 12.95 -0.11
CA ASN A 102 13.38 13.18 0.25
C ASN A 102 14.27 13.59 -0.92
N ASP A 103 13.69 13.86 -2.09
CA ASP A 103 14.38 14.29 -3.32
C ASP A 103 14.74 15.81 -3.28
N ILE A 104 14.98 16.35 -2.07
CA ILE A 104 15.29 17.76 -1.76
C ILE A 104 16.74 17.89 -1.29
#